data_AF-A0A2N9LFQ8-F1
#
_entry.id   AF-A0A2N9LFQ8-F1
#
_cell.length_a   1.000
_cell.length_b   1.000
_cell.length_c   1.000
_cell.angle_alpha   90.00
_cell.angle_beta   90.00
_cell.angle_gamma   90.00
#
_symmetry.space_group_name_H-M   'P 1'
#
loop_
_entity.id
_entity.type
_entity.pdbx_description
1 polymer ?
#
loop_
_entity_poly.entity_id
_entity_poly.type
_entity_poly.pdbx_seq_one_letter_code
_entity_poly.pdbx_strand_id
1 'polypeptide(L)'
;MATIPVVTVRLEPDLRERLDRLAKAQRRSRSYVATEAIREYVKVNEWQILETRKALAEAGRGEFASPEDVRRVLKKWTSPKRRGRAR
;
A
#
# COMPACT_ATOMS: atom_id res chain seq x y z
N MET A 1 -23.11 3.87 24.42
CA MET A 1 -23.39 3.50 23.02
C MET A 1 -22.28 4.10 22.16
N ALA A 2 -21.59 3.32 21.33
CA ALA A 2 -20.58 3.86 20.43
C ALA A 2 -21.27 4.49 19.20
N THR A 3 -21.05 5.77 18.96
CA THR A 3 -21.58 6.47 17.79
C THR A 3 -20.64 6.27 16.61
N ILE A 4 -21.18 5.91 15.44
CA ILE A 4 -20.40 5.89 14.19
C ILE A 4 -20.33 7.32 13.67
N PRO A 5 -19.15 7.96 13.63
CA PRO A 5 -19.02 9.33 13.15
C PRO A 5 -19.30 9.40 11.65
N VAL A 6 -19.91 10.51 11.21
CA VAL A 6 -20.20 10.77 9.80
C VAL A 6 -19.18 11.75 9.24
N VAL A 7 -18.63 11.44 8.08
CA VAL A 7 -17.77 12.33 7.31
C VAL A 7 -18.49 12.71 6.03
N THR A 8 -18.58 14.02 5.76
CA THR A 8 -19.13 14.55 4.51
C THR A 8 -17.99 14.89 3.56
N VAL A 9 -17.97 14.25 2.39
CA VAL A 9 -16.92 14.43 1.37
C VAL A 9 -17.53 15.09 0.13
N ARG A 10 -16.84 16.08 -0.42
CA ARG A 10 -17.19 16.66 -1.73
C ARG A 10 -16.53 15.81 -2.81
N LEU A 11 -17.30 15.41 -3.81
CA LEU A 11 -16.83 14.60 -4.94
C LEU A 11 -17.08 15.36 -6.24
N GLU A 12 -16.18 15.26 -7.20
CA GLU A 12 -16.46 15.68 -8.56
C GLU A 12 -17.67 14.91 -9.12
N PRO A 13 -18.50 15.53 -9.98
CA PRO A 13 -19.70 14.87 -10.52
C PRO A 13 -19.43 13.51 -11.16
N ASP A 14 -18.40 13.40 -11.99
CA ASP A 14 -18.03 12.12 -12.64
C ASP A 14 -17.62 11.05 -11.61
N LEU A 15 -16.85 11.43 -10.58
CA LEU A 15 -16.47 10.49 -9.53
C LEU A 15 -17.68 9.97 -8.76
N ARG A 16 -18.65 10.85 -8.45
CA ARG A 16 -19.92 10.45 -7.84
C ARG A 16 -20.69 9.45 -8.71
N GLU A 17 -20.79 9.70 -10.02
CA GLU A 17 -21.48 8.78 -10.93
C GLU A 17 -20.78 7.42 -11.03
N ARG A 18 -19.45 7.41 -11.07
CA ARG A 18 -18.65 6.18 -11.06
C ARG A 18 -18.89 5.39 -9.76
N LEU A 19 -18.95 6.07 -8.62
CA LEU A 19 -19.27 5.46 -7.33
C LEU A 19 -20.71 4.89 -7.31
N ASP A 20 -21.68 5.61 -7.86
CA ASP A 20 -23.07 5.15 -7.97
C ASP A 20 -23.17 3.86 -8.82
N ARG A 21 -22.49 3.82 -9.98
CA ARG A 21 -22.44 2.62 -10.84
C ARG A 21 -21.79 1.43 -10.13
N LEU A 22 -20.69 1.67 -9.42
CA LEU A 22 -19.97 0.63 -8.69
C LEU A 22 -20.82 0.04 -7.56
N ALA A 23 -21.47 0.90 -6.77
CA ALA A 23 -22.38 0.49 -5.70
C ALA A 23 -23.54 -0.37 -6.24
N LYS A 24 -24.15 0.04 -7.36
CA LYS A 24 -25.21 -0.72 -8.03
C LYS A 24 -24.72 -2.10 -8.48
N ALA A 25 -23.57 -2.17 -9.14
CA ALA A 25 -22.99 -3.43 -9.63
C ALA A 25 -22.70 -4.42 -8.47
N GLN A 26 -22.27 -3.90 -7.32
CA GLN A 26 -21.98 -4.70 -6.13
C GLN A 26 -23.21 -4.99 -5.25
N ARG A 27 -24.39 -4.44 -5.58
CA ARG A 27 -25.60 -4.48 -4.73
C ARG A 27 -25.34 -3.96 -3.31
N ARG A 28 -24.55 -2.88 -3.20
CA ARG A 28 -24.20 -2.22 -1.93
C ARG A 28 -24.65 -0.76 -1.95
N SER A 29 -24.68 -0.15 -0.76
CA SER A 29 -24.92 1.29 -0.65
C SER A 29 -23.66 2.07 -1.05
N ARG A 30 -23.84 3.32 -1.49
CA ARG A 30 -22.72 4.25 -1.71
C ARG A 30 -21.82 4.37 -0.48
N SER A 31 -22.42 4.53 0.70
CA SER A 31 -21.68 4.69 1.95
C SER A 31 -20.81 3.47 2.22
N TYR A 32 -21.31 2.26 1.96
CA TYR A 32 -20.50 1.05 2.11
C TYR A 32 -19.27 1.08 1.20
N VAL A 33 -19.47 1.33 -0.10
CA VAL A 33 -18.36 1.36 -1.06
C VAL A 33 -17.35 2.48 -0.73
N ALA A 34 -17.85 3.66 -0.33
CA ALA A 34 -17.00 4.77 0.07
C ALA A 34 -16.19 4.46 1.34
N THR A 35 -16.82 3.85 2.36
CA THR A 35 -16.13 3.45 3.59
C THR A 35 -15.07 2.39 3.30
N GLU A 36 -15.35 1.42 2.43
CA GLU A 36 -14.36 0.40 2.07
C GLU A 36 -13.19 0.99 1.28
N ALA A 37 -13.46 1.92 0.35
CA ALA A 37 -12.40 2.62 -0.36
C ALA A 37 -11.51 3.45 0.59
N ILE A 38 -12.11 4.15 1.56
CA ILE A 38 -11.38 4.89 2.59
C ILE A 38 -10.57 3.94 3.47
N ARG A 39 -11.14 2.80 3.88
CA ARG A 39 -10.45 1.81 4.72
C ARG A 39 -9.20 1.28 4.03
N GLU A 40 -9.31 0.89 2.76
CA GLU A 40 -8.16 0.37 2.03
C GLU A 40 -7.10 1.46 1.79
N TYR A 41 -7.52 2.68 1.46
CA TYR A 41 -6.61 3.80 1.31
C TYR A 41 -5.84 4.10 2.60
N VAL A 42 -6.54 4.19 3.74
CA VAL A 42 -5.93 4.45 5.05
C VAL A 42 -4.95 3.33 5.41
N LYS A 43 -5.35 2.06 5.28
CA LYS A 43 -4.51 0.91 5.59
C LYS A 43 -3.19 0.92 4.83
N VAL A 44 -3.23 1.17 3.52
CA VAL A 44 -2.02 1.22 2.68
C VAL A 44 -1.09 2.36 3.13
N ASN A 45 -1.65 3.54 3.39
CA ASN A 45 -0.87 4.71 3.79
C ASN A 45 -0.29 4.59 5.21
N GLU A 46 -1.06 4.07 6.16
CA GLU A 46 -0.61 3.86 7.54
C GLU A 46 0.60 2.93 7.59
N TRP A 47 0.54 1.80 6.88
CA TRP A 47 1.68 0.87 6.81
C TRP A 47 2.92 1.56 6.24
N GLN A 48 2.79 2.30 5.13
CA GLN A 48 3.93 3.00 4.52
C GLN A 48 4.53 4.05 5.45
N ILE A 49 3.69 4.83 6.12
CA ILE A 49 4.14 5.87 7.06
C ILE A 49 4.88 5.24 8.25
N LEU A 50 4.33 4.15 8.80
CA LEU A 50 4.95 3.44 9.93
C LEU A 50 6.31 2.86 9.56
N GLU A 51 6.41 2.14 8.44
CA GLU A 51 7.68 1.57 7.99
C GLU A 51 8.71 2.65 7.66
N THR A 52 8.29 3.76 7.03
CA THR A 52 9.20 4.89 6.77
C THR A 52 9.74 5.48 8.06
N ARG A 53 8.87 5.70 9.06
CA ARG A 53 9.29 6.23 10.37
C ARG A 53 10.25 5.27 11.08
N LYS A 54 9.98 3.96 11.02
CA LYS A 54 10.84 2.93 11.60
C LYS A 54 12.20 2.90 10.91
N ALA A 55 12.25 2.88 9.59
CA ALA A 55 13.49 2.90 8.83
C ALA A 55 14.35 4.14 9.11
N LEU A 56 13.71 5.31 9.24
CA LEU A 56 14.41 6.55 9.63
C LEU A 56 15.01 6.45 11.05
N ALA A 57 14.29 5.84 11.99
CA ALA A 57 14.80 5.65 13.35
C ALA A 57 15.97 4.66 13.39
N GLU A 58 15.89 3.55 12.64
CA GLU A 58 16.98 2.56 12.49
C GLU A 58 18.22 3.21 11.86
N ALA A 59 18.04 3.95 10.77
CA ALA A 59 19.10 4.72 10.12
C ALA A 59 19.74 5.74 11.07
N GLY A 60 18.94 6.46 11.86
CA GLY A 60 19.43 7.39 12.88
C GLY A 60 20.24 6.72 14.00
N ARG A 61 20.01 5.43 14.26
CA ARG A 61 20.83 4.61 15.17
C ARG A 61 22.03 3.94 14.48
N GLY A 62 22.20 4.14 13.18
CA GLY A 62 23.27 3.52 12.40
C GLY A 62 23.04 2.04 12.11
N GLU A 63 21.81 1.54 12.24
CA GLU A 63 21.44 0.14 11.97
C GLU A 63 21.35 -0.15 10.47
N PHE A 64 22.49 0.00 9.78
CA PHE A 64 22.63 -0.32 8.37
C PHE A 64 23.23 -1.72 8.18
N ALA A 65 22.91 -2.34 7.05
CA ALA A 65 23.58 -3.57 6.63
C ALA A 65 25.09 -3.33 6.47
N SER A 66 25.90 -4.31 6.85
CA SER A 66 27.33 -4.21 6.64
C SER A 66 27.68 -4.23 5.14
N PRO A 67 28.84 -3.70 4.73
CA PRO A 67 29.29 -3.80 3.34
C PRO A 67 29.34 -5.24 2.81
N GLU A 68 29.61 -6.22 3.67
CA GLU A 68 29.60 -7.65 3.32
C GLU A 68 28.20 -8.17 3.02
N ASP A 69 27.22 -7.79 3.84
CA ASP A 69 25.82 -8.15 3.62
C ASP A 69 25.29 -7.57 2.31
N VAL A 70 25.62 -6.32 2.03
CA VAL A 70 25.26 -5.65 0.77
C VAL A 70 25.86 -6.38 -0.43
N ARG A 71 27.16 -6.72 -0.40
CA ARG A 71 27.82 -7.49 -1.47
C ARG A 71 27.18 -8.86 -1.69
N ARG A 72 26.82 -9.55 -0.60
CA ARG A 72 26.17 -10.87 -0.65
C ARG A 72 24.81 -10.79 -1.34
N VAL A 73 23.99 -9.80 -1.01
CA VAL A 73 22.67 -9.60 -1.64
C VAL A 73 22.82 -9.22 -3.11
N LEU A 74 23.68 -8.25 -3.44
CA LEU A 74 23.88 -7.82 -4.82
C LEU A 74 24.29 -8.97 -5.74
N LYS A 75 25.20 -9.84 -5.29
CA LYS A 75 25.64 -11.02 -6.05
C LYS A 75 24.48 -11.95 -6.43
N LYS A 76 23.44 -12.07 -5.61
CA LYS A 76 22.26 -12.91 -5.91
C LYS A 76 21.47 -12.37 -7.11
N TRP A 77 21.40 -11.06 -7.28
CA TRP A 77 20.57 -10.40 -8.30
C TRP A 77 21.34 -10.07 -9.58
N THR A 78 22.67 -9.93 -9.50
CA THR A 78 23.52 -9.62 -10.67
C THR A 78 24.18 -10.86 -11.29
N SER A 79 24.10 -12.03 -10.64
CA SER A 79 24.64 -13.26 -11.22
C SER A 79 23.85 -13.66 -12.48
N PRO A 80 24.51 -13.91 -13.62
CA PRO A 80 23.83 -14.36 -14.83
C PRO A 80 23.08 -15.67 -14.55
N LYS A 81 21.76 -15.71 -14.85
CA LYS A 81 21.05 -16.99 -14.90
C LYS A 81 21.76 -17.87 -15.92
N ARG A 82 22.37 -18.96 -15.47
CA ARG A 82 22.94 -19.99 -16.35
C ARG A 82 21.79 -20.52 -17.22
N ARG A 83 21.65 -20.01 -18.44
CA ARG A 83 20.76 -20.60 -19.45
C ARG A 83 21.34 -21.99 -19.72
N GLY A 84 20.62 -23.01 -19.26
CA GLY A 84 20.98 -24.40 -19.51
C GLY A 84 21.17 -24.60 -20.99
N ARG A 85 22.33 -25.17 -21.36
CA ARG A 85 22.62 -25.68 -22.69
C ARG A 85 21.58 -26.79 -22.96
N ALA A 86 20.56 -26.50 -23.76
CA ALA A 86 19.75 -27.55 -24.35
C ALA A 86 20.66 -28.34 -25.28
N ARG A 87 20.79 -29.64 -25.00
CA ARG A 87 21.39 -30.62 -25.91
C ARG A 87 20.36 -31.01 -26.96
#